data_AF-A0A6A5TNM4-F1
#
_entry.id   AF-A0A6A5TNM4-F1
#
_cell.length_a   1.000
_cell.length_b   1.000
_cell.length_c   1.000
_cell.angle_alpha   90.00
_cell.angle_beta   90.00
_cell.angle_gamma   90.00
#
_symmetry.space_group_name_H-M   'P 1'
#
loop_
_entity.id
_entity.type
_entity.pdbx_description
1 polymer ?
#
loop_
_entity_poly.entity_id
_entity_poly.type
_entity_poly.pdbx_seq_one_letter_code
_entity_poly.pdbx_strand_id
1 'polypeptide(L)'
;MVLRAVRTNSTITGVETQDNAGARTIYNVKPGGKFILAAGAMSSPRILFRSGIGPKKQIETVRSGNVPITLPEESAWIDSPFSYVKDHAFIMVPFNVTSAIKVMSSEEYLSPSQENIDLFKQASGPLTQPFARFDTFQPVTTTDNKTLIVQAHNLASEGNTITVNFLLTRGTTTVGTLGLTADGNTVWETPSVLQTSLGQRRSGLPPESLRSYSGVAPHKSFKRTN
;
A
#
# COMPACT_ATOMS: atom_id res chain seq x y z
N MET A 1 0.98 14.45 16.01
CA MET A 1 0.68 13.03 15.73
C MET A 1 0.05 12.34 16.94
N VAL A 2 -0.74 11.28 16.73
CA VAL A 2 -1.24 10.41 17.83
C VAL A 2 -0.19 9.36 18.18
N LEU A 3 0.13 9.21 19.47
CA LEU A 3 1.13 8.25 19.95
C LEU A 3 0.52 6.92 20.36
N ARG A 4 -0.53 6.96 21.20
CA ARG A 4 -1.23 5.79 21.73
C ARG A 4 -2.64 6.16 22.20
N ALA A 5 -3.48 5.15 22.38
CA ALA A 5 -4.65 5.25 23.24
C ALA A 5 -4.22 5.06 24.71
N VAL A 6 -4.68 5.94 25.59
CA VAL A 6 -4.53 5.80 27.04
C VAL A 6 -5.71 4.99 27.55
N ARG A 7 -5.45 3.94 28.34
CA ARG A 7 -6.49 3.00 28.76
C ARG A 7 -6.28 2.44 30.15
N THR A 8 -7.39 2.03 30.76
CA THR A 8 -7.43 1.18 31.95
C THR A 8 -8.09 -0.14 31.54
N ASN A 9 -7.33 -1.23 31.52
CA ASN A 9 -7.78 -2.53 31.01
C ASN A 9 -8.43 -2.38 29.61
N SER A 10 -9.69 -2.79 29.45
CA SER A 10 -10.44 -2.72 28.20
C SER A 10 -11.05 -1.36 27.88
N THR A 11 -10.90 -0.35 28.76
CA THR A 11 -11.54 0.96 28.58
C THR A 11 -10.52 2.02 28.18
N ILE A 12 -10.70 2.61 26.99
CA ILE A 12 -9.93 3.78 26.55
C ILE A 12 -10.42 5.01 27.31
N THR A 13 -9.52 5.67 28.03
CA THR A 13 -9.79 6.86 28.85
C THR A 13 -9.26 8.14 28.22
N GLY A 14 -8.37 8.03 27.24
CA GLY A 14 -7.83 9.19 26.53
C GLY A 14 -7.00 8.83 25.32
N VAL A 15 -6.46 9.85 24.67
CA VAL A 15 -5.56 9.73 23.53
C VAL A 15 -4.35 10.60 23.80
N GLU A 16 -3.15 10.00 23.76
CA GLU A 16 -1.91 10.75 23.88
C GLU A 16 -1.45 11.20 22.49
N THR A 17 -1.16 12.49 22.37
CA THR A 17 -0.65 13.11 21.14
C THR A 17 0.67 13.81 21.40
N GLN A 18 1.43 14.04 20.33
CA GLN A 18 2.63 14.87 20.33
C GLN A 18 2.53 15.92 19.22
N ASP A 19 2.78 17.18 19.52
CA ASP A 19 2.84 18.25 18.51
C ASP A 19 4.21 18.31 17.80
N ASN A 20 4.38 19.27 16.90
CA ASN A 20 5.63 19.44 16.14
C ASN A 20 6.79 19.96 17.01
N ALA A 21 6.51 20.58 18.14
CA ALA A 21 7.52 21.02 19.12
C ALA A 21 7.92 19.89 20.09
N GLY A 22 7.26 18.73 19.99
CA GLY A 22 7.50 17.56 20.83
C GLY A 22 6.66 17.53 22.11
N ALA A 23 5.81 18.54 22.36
CA ALA A 23 4.97 18.61 23.54
C ALA A 23 3.88 17.54 23.48
N ARG A 24 3.65 16.87 24.62
CA ARG A 24 2.70 15.77 24.73
C ARG A 24 1.46 16.18 25.50
N THR A 25 0.30 15.80 24.97
CA THR A 25 -1.01 16.12 25.55
C THR A 25 -1.89 14.88 25.55
N ILE A 26 -2.59 14.63 26.65
CA ILE A 26 -3.63 13.60 26.75
C ILE A 26 -5.00 14.27 26.63
N TYR A 27 -5.77 13.87 25.62
CA TYR A 27 -7.16 14.27 25.46
C TYR A 27 -8.06 13.18 26.03
N ASN A 28 -8.78 13.48 27.11
CA ASN A 28 -9.63 12.51 27.79
C ASN A 28 -10.90 12.21 27.00
N VAL A 29 -11.27 10.93 26.95
CA VAL A 29 -12.55 10.45 26.43
C VAL A 29 -13.57 10.55 27.57
N LYS A 30 -14.72 11.20 27.31
CA LYS A 30 -15.80 11.30 28.29
C LYS A 30 -16.37 9.91 28.62
N PRO A 31 -16.97 9.70 29.81
CA PRO A 31 -17.71 8.49 30.11
C PRO A 31 -18.73 8.14 29.01
N GLY A 32 -18.73 6.89 28.55
CA GLY A 32 -19.57 6.43 27.42
C GLY A 32 -19.07 6.82 26.02
N GLY A 33 -18.02 7.65 25.92
CA GLY A 33 -17.40 8.03 24.67
C GLY A 33 -16.73 6.87 23.94
N LYS A 34 -16.48 7.05 22.65
CA LYS A 34 -15.82 6.07 21.78
C LYS A 34 -14.56 6.66 21.20
N PHE A 35 -13.58 5.79 20.97
CA PHE A 35 -12.35 6.12 20.28
C PHE A 35 -12.29 5.31 18.97
N ILE A 36 -12.09 5.99 17.85
CA ILE A 36 -12.04 5.38 16.52
C ILE A 36 -10.65 5.59 15.93
N LEU A 37 -9.98 4.49 15.57
CA LEU A 37 -8.68 4.51 14.90
C LEU A 37 -8.87 4.49 13.38
N ALA A 38 -8.70 5.65 12.75
CA ALA A 38 -8.77 5.82 11.30
C ALA A 38 -7.41 6.24 10.69
N ALA A 39 -6.29 5.83 11.30
CA ALA A 39 -4.94 6.21 10.87
C ALA A 39 -4.38 5.33 9.72
N GLY A 40 -5.21 4.49 9.11
CA GLY A 40 -4.83 3.60 8.02
C GLY A 40 -4.09 2.33 8.44
N ALA A 41 -3.81 1.44 7.47
CA ALA A 41 -3.28 0.10 7.69
C ALA A 41 -1.89 0.06 8.35
N MET A 42 -1.09 1.12 8.22
CA MET A 42 0.26 1.17 8.82
C MET A 42 0.26 1.82 10.21
N SER A 43 -0.48 2.91 10.41
CA SER A 43 -0.41 3.67 11.67
C SER A 43 -1.41 3.18 12.72
N SER A 44 -2.59 2.67 12.34
CA SER A 44 -3.53 2.13 13.32
C SER A 44 -2.95 0.94 14.09
N PRO A 45 -2.30 -0.06 13.46
CA PRO A 45 -1.60 -1.12 14.18
C PRO A 45 -0.51 -0.61 15.12
N ARG A 46 0.30 0.36 14.67
CA ARG A 46 1.32 0.99 15.52
C ARG A 46 0.72 1.64 16.76
N ILE A 47 -0.39 2.37 16.62
CA ILE A 47 -1.07 2.98 17.77
C ILE A 47 -1.57 1.90 18.72
N LEU A 48 -2.13 0.79 18.21
CA LEU A 48 -2.57 -0.34 19.04
C LEU A 48 -1.41 -1.01 19.78
N PHE A 49 -0.29 -1.30 19.11
CA PHE A 49 0.91 -1.86 19.74
C PHE A 49 1.43 -0.94 20.85
N ARG A 50 1.49 0.37 20.59
CA ARG A 50 1.86 1.40 21.59
C ARG A 50 0.82 1.58 22.71
N SER A 51 -0.37 1.02 22.56
CA SER A 51 -1.42 0.97 23.58
C SER A 51 -1.41 -0.37 24.33
N GLY A 52 -0.43 -1.24 24.10
CA GLY A 52 -0.39 -2.59 24.68
C GLY A 52 -1.48 -3.52 24.15
N ILE A 53 -1.82 -3.41 22.86
CA ILE A 53 -2.81 -4.26 22.17
C ILE A 53 -2.16 -4.81 20.91
N GLY A 54 -2.08 -6.14 20.77
CA GLY A 54 -1.47 -6.80 19.61
C GLY A 54 -0.60 -7.99 20.00
N PRO A 55 0.17 -8.58 19.06
CA PRO A 55 1.04 -9.70 19.37
C PRO A 55 2.06 -9.31 20.44
N LYS A 56 2.28 -10.16 21.44
CA LYS A 56 3.19 -9.89 22.56
C LYS A 56 4.55 -9.36 22.11
N LYS A 57 5.15 -9.97 21.08
CA LYS A 57 6.43 -9.52 20.47
C LYS A 57 6.43 -8.04 20.09
N GLN A 58 5.34 -7.52 19.53
CA GLN A 58 5.27 -6.12 19.10
C GLN A 58 5.13 -5.15 20.28
N ILE A 59 4.40 -5.54 21.33
CA ILE A 59 4.31 -4.76 22.56
C ILE A 59 5.67 -4.73 23.27
N GLU A 60 6.40 -5.85 23.25
CA GLU A 60 7.78 -5.93 23.74
C GLU A 60 8.72 -5.00 22.98
N THR A 61 8.60 -4.93 21.65
CA THR A 61 9.37 -3.97 20.85
C THR A 61 9.05 -2.52 21.22
N VAL A 62 7.82 -2.21 21.61
CA VAL A 62 7.51 -0.87 22.16
C VAL A 62 8.18 -0.67 23.52
N ARG A 63 8.13 -1.68 24.39
CA ARG A 63 8.71 -1.62 25.75
C ARG A 63 10.22 -1.36 25.72
N SER A 64 10.96 -2.00 24.82
CA SER A 64 12.42 -1.87 24.69
C SER A 64 12.86 -0.86 23.62
N GLY A 65 11.92 -0.19 22.95
CA GLY A 65 12.18 0.72 21.85
C GLY A 65 12.69 2.10 22.27
N ASN A 66 13.10 2.88 21.28
CA ASN A 66 13.67 4.23 21.44
C ASN A 66 12.59 5.32 21.56
N VAL A 67 11.35 5.03 21.18
CA VAL A 67 10.24 5.98 21.32
C VAL A 67 9.65 5.85 22.73
N PRO A 68 9.71 6.90 23.58
CA PRO A 68 9.24 6.79 24.95
C PRO A 68 7.71 6.67 24.98
N ILE A 69 7.21 5.46 25.22
CA ILE A 69 5.78 5.15 25.29
C ILE A 69 5.51 4.52 26.65
N THR A 70 4.60 5.12 27.41
CA THR A 70 4.11 4.51 28.65
C THR A 70 3.14 3.40 28.28
N LEU A 71 3.56 2.15 28.42
CA LEU A 71 2.67 1.00 28.28
C LEU A 71 1.84 0.80 29.57
N PRO A 72 0.65 0.19 29.48
CA PRO A 72 0.00 -0.35 30.66
C PRO A 72 0.83 -1.52 31.24
N GLU A 73 0.57 -1.87 32.49
CA GLU A 73 1.15 -3.06 33.13
C GLU A 73 0.98 -4.31 32.25
N GLU A 74 1.96 -5.22 32.29
CA GLU A 74 1.99 -6.40 31.42
C GLU A 74 0.72 -7.28 31.58
N SER A 75 0.18 -7.36 32.80
CA SER A 75 -1.07 -8.07 33.09
C SER A 75 -2.30 -7.47 32.40
N ALA A 76 -2.23 -6.21 31.95
CA ALA A 76 -3.29 -5.53 31.23
C ALA A 76 -3.06 -5.52 29.71
N TRP A 77 -1.99 -6.14 29.19
CA TRP A 77 -1.78 -6.27 27.74
C TRP A 77 -2.87 -7.14 27.11
N ILE A 78 -3.32 -6.75 25.92
CA ILE A 78 -4.35 -7.47 25.18
C ILE A 78 -3.69 -8.16 23.99
N ASP A 79 -3.57 -9.48 24.05
CA ASP A 79 -3.05 -10.27 22.94
C ASP A 79 -4.07 -10.33 21.80
N SER A 80 -3.62 -9.97 20.60
CA SER A 80 -4.50 -9.92 19.42
C SER A 80 -3.70 -10.05 18.12
N PRO A 81 -4.11 -10.93 17.17
CA PRO A 81 -3.32 -11.24 15.98
C PRO A 81 -3.58 -10.27 14.80
N PHE A 82 -4.05 -9.03 15.01
CA PHE A 82 -4.49 -8.15 13.91
C PHE A 82 -3.38 -7.64 12.97
N SER A 83 -2.13 -8.10 13.11
CA SER A 83 -0.98 -7.62 12.34
C SER A 83 -0.94 -8.13 10.89
N TYR A 84 -1.91 -8.91 10.44
CA TYR A 84 -1.98 -9.38 9.06
C TYR A 84 -2.26 -8.24 8.09
N VAL A 85 -1.59 -8.28 6.94
CA VAL A 85 -1.74 -7.28 5.88
C VAL A 85 -1.79 -7.96 4.52
N LYS A 86 -2.59 -7.40 3.61
CA LYS A 86 -2.67 -7.80 2.21
C LYS A 86 -2.44 -6.59 1.34
N ASP A 87 -1.78 -6.82 0.21
CA ASP A 87 -1.67 -5.84 -0.85
C ASP A 87 -1.75 -6.57 -2.21
N HIS A 88 -1.99 -5.81 -3.27
CA HIS A 88 -2.04 -6.33 -4.62
C HIS A 88 -0.65 -6.74 -5.10
N ALA A 89 -0.49 -8.00 -5.48
CA ALA A 89 0.66 -8.39 -6.28
C ALA A 89 0.47 -7.88 -7.70
N PHE A 90 1.44 -7.12 -8.24
CA PHE A 90 1.30 -6.52 -9.56
C PHE A 90 2.49 -6.79 -10.48
N ILE A 91 2.25 -6.74 -11.80
CA ILE A 91 3.27 -6.76 -12.84
C ILE A 91 2.92 -5.72 -13.90
N MET A 92 3.94 -5.02 -14.41
CA MET A 92 3.76 -4.06 -15.51
C MET A 92 4.30 -4.66 -16.80
N VAL A 93 3.48 -4.67 -17.84
CA VAL A 93 3.83 -5.22 -19.15
C VAL A 93 3.65 -4.12 -20.20
N PRO A 94 4.72 -3.68 -20.89
CA PRO A 94 4.61 -2.73 -21.98
C PRO A 94 4.19 -3.42 -23.28
N PHE A 95 3.36 -2.74 -24.06
CA PHE A 95 2.91 -3.15 -25.39
C PHE A 95 3.14 -2.00 -26.37
N ASN A 96 3.83 -2.31 -27.47
CA ASN A 96 3.97 -1.37 -28.57
C ASN A 96 2.64 -1.30 -29.33
N VAL A 97 2.20 -0.09 -29.64
CA VAL A 97 1.04 0.14 -30.50
C VAL A 97 1.48 0.63 -31.87
N THR A 98 0.72 0.28 -32.90
CA THR A 98 1.03 0.64 -34.30
C THR A 98 0.68 2.08 -34.65
N SER A 99 -0.22 2.71 -33.87
CA SER A 99 -0.65 4.10 -34.07
C SER A 99 -0.13 4.97 -32.95
N ALA A 100 0.31 6.18 -33.29
CA ALA A 100 0.72 7.14 -32.28
C ALA A 100 -0.44 7.51 -31.36
N ILE A 101 -0.20 7.54 -30.06
CA ILE A 101 -1.14 7.97 -29.03
C ILE A 101 -0.70 9.35 -28.55
N LYS A 102 -1.61 10.32 -28.55
CA LYS A 102 -1.37 11.61 -27.90
C LYS A 102 -1.54 11.43 -26.40
N VAL A 103 -0.44 11.37 -25.67
CA VAL A 103 -0.41 11.33 -24.21
C VAL A 103 0.55 12.36 -23.67
N MET A 104 0.27 12.81 -22.47
CA MET A 104 1.13 13.73 -21.75
C MET A 104 2.23 12.93 -21.04
N SER A 105 3.49 13.30 -21.24
CA SER A 105 4.64 12.63 -20.60
C SER A 105 4.74 12.98 -19.11
N SER A 106 5.53 12.21 -18.36
CA SER A 106 5.80 12.50 -16.94
C SER A 106 6.40 13.89 -16.74
N GLU A 107 7.30 14.32 -17.63
CA GLU A 107 7.93 15.63 -17.63
C GLU A 107 6.90 16.74 -17.91
N GLU A 108 6.00 16.53 -18.87
CA GLU A 108 4.93 17.48 -19.17
C GLU A 108 3.97 17.65 -17.98
N TYR A 109 3.71 16.61 -17.17
CA TYR A 109 2.92 16.77 -15.94
C TYR A 109 3.62 17.60 -14.86
N LEU A 110 4.95 17.56 -14.79
CA LEU A 110 5.72 18.40 -13.85
C LEU A 110 5.89 19.84 -14.35
N SER A 111 5.81 20.06 -15.66
CA SER A 111 5.96 21.38 -16.30
C SER A 111 4.98 21.52 -17.46
N PRO A 112 3.67 21.70 -17.18
CA PRO A 112 2.64 21.71 -18.21
C PRO A 112 2.72 22.95 -19.10
N SER A 113 2.40 22.76 -20.39
CA SER A 113 2.28 23.86 -21.35
C SER A 113 1.16 24.83 -20.98
N GLN A 114 1.25 26.07 -21.47
CA GLN A 114 0.20 27.07 -21.26
C GLN A 114 -1.15 26.60 -21.80
N GLU A 115 -1.17 25.87 -22.92
CA GLU A 115 -2.37 25.25 -23.48
C GLU A 115 -3.03 24.30 -22.47
N ASN A 116 -2.27 23.38 -21.87
CA ASN A 116 -2.81 22.43 -20.90
C ASN A 116 -3.27 23.13 -19.61
N ILE A 117 -2.57 24.19 -19.19
CA ILE A 117 -3.00 25.05 -18.07
C ILE A 117 -4.33 25.73 -18.38
N ASP A 118 -4.49 26.29 -19.58
CA ASP A 118 -5.71 27.01 -19.97
C ASP A 118 -6.91 26.06 -20.17
N LEU A 119 -6.67 24.83 -20.63
CA LEU A 119 -7.67 23.76 -20.63
C LEU A 119 -8.08 23.38 -19.20
N PHE A 120 -7.11 23.21 -18.30
CA PHE A 120 -7.39 22.84 -16.90
C PHE A 120 -8.22 23.90 -16.17
N LYS A 121 -7.98 25.20 -16.43
CA LYS A 121 -8.82 26.30 -15.92
C LYS A 121 -10.30 26.18 -16.33
N GLN A 122 -10.57 25.48 -17.42
CA GLN A 122 -11.92 25.18 -17.92
C GLN A 122 -12.41 23.79 -17.50
N ALA A 123 -11.76 23.15 -16.52
CA ALA A 123 -12.00 21.77 -16.13
C ALA A 123 -11.94 20.78 -17.31
N SER A 124 -11.00 21.01 -18.23
CA SER A 124 -10.80 20.20 -19.44
C SER A 124 -9.33 19.84 -19.66
N GLY A 125 -9.07 18.98 -20.65
CA GLY A 125 -7.72 18.61 -21.05
C GLY A 125 -7.11 17.43 -20.28
N PRO A 126 -5.81 17.15 -20.49
CA PRO A 126 -5.16 15.97 -19.93
C PRO A 126 -4.91 16.08 -18.41
N LEU A 127 -4.79 17.30 -17.87
CA LEU A 127 -4.56 17.56 -16.44
C LEU A 127 -5.77 17.23 -15.54
N THR A 128 -6.97 17.08 -16.11
CA THR A 128 -8.17 16.67 -15.36
C THR A 128 -8.34 15.15 -15.32
N GLN A 129 -7.37 14.39 -15.82
CA GLN A 129 -7.45 12.95 -15.98
C GLN A 129 -6.34 12.25 -15.18
N PRO A 130 -6.61 11.06 -14.61
CA PRO A 130 -5.57 10.27 -13.97
C PRO A 130 -4.61 9.66 -15.01
N PHE A 131 -3.48 9.14 -14.53
CA PHE A 131 -2.48 8.47 -15.37
C PHE A 131 -3.00 7.17 -16.00
N ALA A 132 -3.89 6.44 -15.31
CA ALA A 132 -4.58 5.27 -15.84
C ALA A 132 -5.81 5.73 -16.65
N ARG A 133 -5.96 5.19 -17.88
CA ARG A 133 -7.00 5.63 -18.82
C ARG A 133 -8.26 4.77 -18.77
N PHE A 134 -8.11 3.47 -18.48
CA PHE A 134 -9.22 2.56 -18.26
C PHE A 134 -8.76 1.33 -17.50
N ASP A 135 -9.72 0.72 -16.80
CA ASP A 135 -9.49 -0.48 -15.99
C ASP A 135 -10.37 -1.62 -16.48
N THR A 136 -9.83 -2.85 -16.44
CA THR A 136 -10.60 -4.07 -16.70
C THR A 136 -10.45 -5.04 -15.54
N PHE A 137 -11.46 -5.91 -15.37
CA PHE A 137 -11.48 -6.93 -14.33
C PHE A 137 -11.88 -8.26 -14.96
N GLN A 138 -11.03 -9.27 -14.83
CA GLN A 138 -11.27 -10.59 -15.38
C GLN A 138 -11.16 -11.65 -14.27
N PRO A 139 -12.22 -12.45 -14.04
CA PRO A 139 -12.09 -13.65 -13.22
C PRO A 139 -11.21 -14.69 -13.94
N VAL A 140 -10.29 -15.30 -13.20
CA VAL A 140 -9.40 -16.36 -13.66
C VAL A 140 -9.49 -17.52 -12.69
N THR A 141 -9.79 -18.72 -13.20
CA THR A 141 -9.73 -19.96 -12.42
C THR A 141 -8.30 -20.49 -12.43
N THR A 142 -7.73 -20.66 -11.24
CA THR A 142 -6.39 -21.20 -11.04
C THR A 142 -6.37 -22.72 -11.17
N THR A 143 -5.18 -23.30 -11.26
CA THR A 143 -4.98 -24.75 -11.34
C THR A 143 -5.45 -25.50 -10.09
N ASP A 144 -5.51 -24.83 -8.93
CA ASP A 144 -6.12 -25.35 -7.69
C ASP A 144 -7.62 -25.04 -7.57
N ASN A 145 -8.28 -24.73 -8.68
CA ASN A 145 -9.72 -24.51 -8.81
C ASN A 145 -10.28 -23.35 -7.94
N LYS A 146 -9.45 -22.32 -7.68
CA LYS A 146 -9.88 -21.08 -7.02
C LYS A 146 -10.11 -19.99 -8.07
N THR A 147 -11.03 -19.09 -7.81
CA THR A 147 -11.24 -17.90 -8.66
C THR A 147 -10.48 -16.71 -8.08
N LEU A 148 -9.55 -16.17 -8.88
CA LEU A 148 -8.90 -14.88 -8.66
C LEU A 148 -9.53 -13.82 -9.56
N ILE A 149 -9.45 -12.55 -9.17
CA ILE A 149 -9.74 -11.43 -10.07
C ILE A 149 -8.41 -10.78 -10.47
N VAL A 150 -8.13 -10.78 -11.77
CA VAL A 150 -7.06 -9.99 -12.37
C VAL A 150 -7.64 -8.63 -12.76
N GLN A 151 -7.15 -7.58 -12.13
CA GLN A 151 -7.42 -6.20 -12.52
C GLN A 151 -6.30 -5.72 -13.43
N ALA A 152 -6.62 -4.97 -14.47
CA ALA A 152 -5.63 -4.37 -15.35
C ALA A 152 -5.82 -2.87 -15.41
N HIS A 153 -4.83 -2.09 -14.95
CA HIS A 153 -4.77 -0.65 -15.18
C HIS A 153 -3.98 -0.36 -16.44
N ASN A 154 -4.57 0.37 -17.38
CA ASN A 154 -3.95 0.65 -18.67
C ASN A 154 -3.47 2.10 -18.66
N LEU A 155 -2.17 2.29 -18.86
CA LEU A 155 -1.50 3.57 -18.72
C LEU A 155 -0.58 3.79 -19.91
N ALA A 156 -0.44 5.04 -20.33
CA ALA A 156 0.38 5.43 -21.46
C ALA A 156 1.05 6.76 -21.15
N SER A 157 2.38 6.75 -21.15
CA SER A 157 3.26 7.90 -20.92
C SER A 157 4.15 8.21 -22.12
N GLU A 158 4.08 7.38 -23.15
CA GLU A 158 4.87 7.48 -24.37
C GLU A 158 3.95 7.35 -25.59
N GLY A 159 4.33 8.00 -26.68
CA GLY A 159 3.48 8.15 -27.86
C GLY A 159 3.21 6.86 -28.64
N ASN A 160 3.85 5.73 -28.32
CA ASN A 160 3.67 4.46 -29.03
C ASN A 160 3.66 3.23 -28.10
N THR A 161 3.54 3.44 -26.79
CA THR A 161 3.58 2.37 -25.79
C THR A 161 2.38 2.48 -24.85
N ILE A 162 1.64 1.40 -24.70
CA ILE A 162 0.69 1.21 -23.59
C ILE A 162 1.32 0.26 -22.61
N THR A 163 1.43 0.65 -21.34
CA THR A 163 1.80 -0.27 -20.27
C THR A 163 0.54 -0.73 -19.55
N VAL A 164 0.43 -2.03 -19.35
CA VAL A 164 -0.68 -2.63 -18.59
C VAL A 164 -0.13 -3.11 -17.26
N ASN A 165 -0.64 -2.55 -16.18
CA ASN A 165 -0.36 -3.00 -14.82
C ASN A 165 -1.41 -4.04 -14.42
N PHE A 166 -1.03 -5.32 -14.42
CA PHE A 166 -1.88 -6.42 -13.99
C PHE A 166 -1.73 -6.63 -12.48
N LEU A 167 -2.84 -6.57 -11.75
CA LEU A 167 -2.92 -6.75 -10.31
C LEU A 167 -3.76 -7.98 -9.95
N LEU A 168 -3.27 -8.79 -9.02
CA LEU A 168 -4.04 -9.87 -8.41
C LEU A 168 -4.80 -9.32 -7.20
N THR A 169 -6.13 -9.38 -7.25
CA THR A 169 -7.02 -8.74 -6.26
C THR A 169 -7.71 -9.79 -5.38
N ARG A 170 -9.04 -9.92 -5.48
CA ARG A 170 -9.87 -10.88 -4.74
C ARG A 170 -9.44 -12.32 -5.04
N GLY A 171 -9.55 -13.18 -4.03
CA GLY A 171 -9.26 -14.61 -4.10
C GLY A 171 -7.81 -14.97 -3.75
N THR A 172 -6.92 -13.98 -3.62
CA THR A 172 -5.55 -14.21 -3.18
C THR A 172 -5.49 -14.68 -1.74
N THR A 173 -4.67 -15.70 -1.48
CA THR A 173 -4.52 -16.30 -0.14
C THR A 173 -3.28 -15.81 0.61
N THR A 174 -2.32 -15.20 -0.08
CA THR A 174 -1.09 -14.68 0.55
C THR A 174 -1.43 -13.56 1.54
N VAL A 175 -0.80 -13.63 2.72
CA VAL A 175 -0.90 -12.64 3.79
C VAL A 175 0.50 -12.30 4.27
N GLY A 176 0.79 -11.02 4.43
CA GLY A 176 1.98 -10.54 5.10
C GLY A 176 1.67 -10.20 6.55
N THR A 177 2.69 -9.76 7.27
CA THR A 177 2.56 -9.29 8.66
C THR A 177 3.29 -7.96 8.84
N LEU A 178 2.67 -7.07 9.60
CA LEU A 178 3.27 -5.83 10.04
C LEU A 178 3.87 -5.97 11.45
N GLY A 179 4.94 -5.23 11.70
CA GLY A 179 5.53 -5.08 13.02
C GLY A 179 6.09 -3.68 13.22
N LEU A 180 6.82 -3.49 14.31
CA LEU A 180 7.53 -2.26 14.63
C LEU A 180 9.04 -2.47 14.65
N THR A 181 9.78 -1.43 14.29
CA THR A 181 11.19 -1.30 14.66
C THR A 181 11.31 -0.70 16.07
N ALA A 182 12.52 -0.74 16.65
CA ALA A 182 12.82 -0.07 17.91
C ALA A 182 12.54 1.45 17.86
N ASP A 183 12.74 2.08 16.69
CA ASP A 183 12.40 3.49 16.46
C ASP A 183 10.89 3.74 16.26
N GLY A 184 10.08 2.70 16.40
CA GLY A 184 8.63 2.79 16.34
C GLY A 184 8.07 3.02 14.93
N ASN A 185 8.82 2.66 13.89
CA ASN A 185 8.35 2.66 12.51
C ASN A 185 7.60 1.35 12.22
N THR A 186 6.46 1.44 11.54
CA THR A 186 5.75 0.25 11.05
C THR A 186 6.50 -0.33 9.86
N VAL A 187 6.78 -1.62 9.90
CA VAL A 187 7.51 -2.34 8.85
C VAL A 187 6.77 -3.61 8.45
N TRP A 188 7.06 -4.11 7.26
CA TRP A 188 6.67 -5.46 6.84
C TRP A 188 7.62 -6.45 7.50
N GLU A 189 7.13 -7.26 8.44
CA GLU A 189 7.89 -8.40 8.95
C GLU A 189 7.90 -9.55 7.93
N THR A 190 6.76 -9.74 7.24
CA THR A 190 6.66 -10.65 6.10
C THR A 190 5.96 -9.96 4.93
N PRO A 191 6.47 -10.06 3.69
CA PRO A 191 5.80 -9.49 2.51
C PRO A 191 4.44 -10.13 2.27
N SER A 192 3.43 -9.36 1.85
CA SER A 192 2.11 -9.89 1.49
C SER A 192 2.01 -10.44 0.07
N VAL A 193 3.03 -10.21 -0.77
CA VAL A 193 3.02 -10.54 -2.20
C VAL A 193 4.04 -11.61 -2.53
N LEU A 194 3.62 -12.58 -3.35
CA LEU A 194 4.49 -13.56 -4.00
C LEU A 194 5.52 -14.23 -3.07
N GLN A 195 5.09 -14.76 -1.92
CA GLN A 195 5.95 -15.46 -0.93
C GLN A 195 6.64 -16.74 -1.44
N THR A 196 6.64 -16.99 -2.76
CA THR A 196 7.49 -17.99 -3.41
C THR A 196 8.88 -17.40 -3.67
N SER A 197 9.88 -18.23 -3.99
CA SER A 197 11.27 -17.80 -4.26
C SER A 197 11.44 -16.74 -5.36
N LEU A 198 10.39 -16.45 -6.14
CA LEU A 198 10.32 -15.40 -7.15
C LEU A 198 9.99 -14.00 -6.58
N GLY A 199 9.33 -13.88 -5.42
CA GLY A 199 8.96 -12.58 -4.83
C GLY A 199 10.03 -11.91 -3.97
N GLN A 200 11.05 -12.65 -3.51
CA GLN A 200 12.16 -12.09 -2.72
C GLN A 200 13.04 -11.09 -3.49
N ARG A 201 12.95 -11.03 -4.83
CA ARG A 201 13.71 -10.07 -5.65
C ARG A 201 13.06 -8.68 -5.76
N ARG A 202 11.90 -8.44 -5.16
CA ARG A 202 11.10 -7.22 -5.42
C ARG A 202 11.16 -6.14 -4.35
N SER A 203 11.70 -6.42 -3.16
CA SER A 203 11.73 -5.44 -2.07
C SER A 203 12.94 -4.48 -2.09
N GLY A 204 13.68 -4.36 -3.20
CA GLY A 204 14.85 -3.47 -3.24
C GLY A 204 15.60 -3.29 -4.56
N LEU A 205 14.98 -3.51 -5.73
CA LEU A 205 15.68 -3.31 -7.01
C LEU A 205 15.29 -1.98 -7.68
N PRO A 206 16.26 -1.19 -8.18
CA PRO A 206 15.99 -0.01 -8.99
C PRO A 206 15.38 -0.39 -10.36
N PRO A 207 14.71 0.56 -11.05
CA PRO A 207 13.93 0.29 -12.27
C PRO A 207 14.70 -0.41 -13.41
N GLU A 208 16.02 -0.30 -13.44
CA GLU A 208 16.87 -0.78 -14.54
C GLU A 208 17.02 -2.32 -14.59
N SER A 209 16.73 -3.05 -13.51
CA SER A 209 16.86 -4.52 -13.49
C SER A 209 15.69 -5.25 -14.17
N LEU A 210 14.71 -4.54 -14.73
CA LEU A 210 13.51 -5.12 -15.35
C LEU A 210 13.76 -5.65 -16.78
N ARG A 211 14.89 -5.33 -17.41
CA ARG A 211 15.18 -5.73 -18.80
C ARG A 211 15.63 -7.18 -18.97
N SER A 212 16.09 -7.87 -17.92
CA SER A 212 16.75 -9.18 -18.06
C SER A 212 15.89 -10.40 -17.72
N TYR A 213 14.62 -10.22 -17.35
CA TYR A 213 13.77 -11.32 -16.85
C TYR A 213 12.60 -11.70 -17.77
N SER A 214 12.67 -11.37 -19.06
CA SER A 214 11.79 -11.95 -20.08
C SER A 214 12.27 -13.36 -20.44
N GLY A 215 12.10 -14.32 -19.54
CA GLY A 215 12.26 -15.76 -19.80
C GLY A 215 11.13 -16.35 -20.67
N VAL A 216 10.54 -15.54 -21.55
CA VAL A 216 9.56 -15.98 -22.54
C VAL A 216 10.32 -16.17 -23.84
N ALA A 217 10.50 -17.43 -24.24
CA ALA A 217 10.99 -17.77 -25.58
C ALA A 217 10.12 -17.03 -26.62
N PRO A 218 10.70 -16.50 -27.71
CA PRO A 218 9.97 -15.70 -28.69
C PRO A 218 8.93 -16.58 -29.39
N HIS A 219 7.67 -16.54 -28.93
CA HIS A 219 6.57 -17.18 -29.65
C HIS A 219 5.97 -16.22 -30.67
N LYS A 220 6.02 -16.71 -31.90
CA LYS A 220 5.61 -16.16 -33.19
C LYS A 220 4.34 -15.29 -33.14
N SER A 221 4.45 -14.20 -33.90
CA SER A 221 3.40 -13.30 -34.39
C SER A 221 1.96 -13.81 -34.28
N PHE A 222 1.14 -13.02 -33.57
CA PHE A 222 -0.31 -13.12 -33.62
C PHE A 222 -0.77 -12.64 -35.01
N LYS A 223 -1.03 -13.56 -35.94
CA LYS A 223 -1.72 -13.25 -37.19
C LYS A 223 -3.21 -13.11 -36.91
N ARG A 224 -3.79 -11.96 -37.26
CA ARG A 224 -5.23 -11.78 -37.45
C ARG A 224 -5.71 -12.82 -38.48
N THR A 225 -6.65 -13.66 -38.09
CA THR A 225 -7.52 -14.34 -39.05
C THR A 225 -8.63 -13.37 -39.44
N ASN A 226 -8.89 -13.28 -40.74
CA ASN A 226 -9.84 -12.36 -41.39
C ASN A 226 -11.24 -12.40 -40.78
#